data_AF-A0A0B5IIN6-F1
#
_entry.id   AF-A0A0B5IIN6-F1
#
_cell.length_a   1.000
_cell.length_b   1.000
_cell.length_c   1.000
_cell.angle_alpha   90.00
_cell.angle_beta   90.00
_cell.angle_gamma   90.00
#
_symmetry.space_group_name_H-M   'P 1'
#
loop_
_entity.id
_entity.type
_entity.pdbx_description
1 polymer ?
#
loop_
_entity_poly.entity_id
_entity_poly.type
_entity_poly.pdbx_seq_one_letter_code
_entity_poly.pdbx_strand_id
1 'polypeptide(L)' 'MHRDPDGEMHLDEEEWRIVGVYADRAAAEARKEAVIRLPGFRDEPHCFDISPMVIDQDEWVDGYVTVYPDGRQQD' A
#
# COMPACT_ATOMS: atom_id res chain seq x y z
N MET A 1 5.99 -0.06 -6.10
CA MET A 1 7.11 -0.27 -7.04
C MET A 1 7.36 1.06 -7.70
N HIS A 2 8.63 1.43 -7.88
CA HIS A 2 9.00 2.68 -8.50
C HIS A 2 9.94 2.42 -9.67
N ARG A 3 9.68 3.10 -10.79
CA ARG A 3 10.56 3.13 -11.95
C ARG A 3 11.25 4.48 -11.98
N ASP A 4 12.57 4.44 -11.91
CA ASP A 4 13.38 5.64 -11.94
C ASP A 4 13.46 6.21 -13.36
N PRO A 5 13.67 7.54 -13.51
CA PRO A 5 13.87 8.19 -14.81
C PRO A 5 15.06 7.65 -15.62
N ASP A 6 15.99 6.94 -14.98
CA ASP A 6 17.16 6.30 -15.58
C ASP A 6 16.90 4.85 -16.04
N GLY A 7 15.72 4.31 -15.74
CA GLY A 7 15.29 2.98 -16.14
C GLY A 7 15.52 1.89 -15.09
N GLU A 8 15.99 2.22 -13.88
CA GLU A 8 16.04 1.26 -12.77
C GLU A 8 14.63 0.95 -12.24
N MET A 9 14.41 -0.31 -11.86
CA MET A 9 13.12 -0.83 -11.41
C MET A 9 13.28 -1.38 -9.99
N HIS A 10 12.66 -0.73 -9.02
CA HIS A 10 12.65 -1.21 -7.64
C HIS A 10 11.37 -1.99 -7.34
N LEU A 11 11.54 -3.28 -7.10
CA LEU A 11 10.57 -4.18 -6.47
C LEU A 11 10.33 -3.74 -5.02
N ASP A 12 9.10 -3.42 -4.69
CA ASP A 12 8.52 -3.63 -3.37
C ASP A 12 7.34 -4.60 -3.57
N GLU A 13 7.62 -5.79 -4.11
CA GLU A 13 6.62 -6.74 -4.65
C GLU A 13 5.48 -7.14 -3.68
N GLU A 14 5.52 -6.74 -2.41
CA GLU A 14 4.50 -7.12 -1.42
C GLU A 14 4.07 -5.99 -0.46
N GLU A 15 4.55 -4.75 -0.62
CA GLU A 15 4.22 -3.68 0.34
C GLU A 15 3.05 -2.82 -0.15
N TRP A 16 1.83 -3.21 0.25
CA TRP A 16 0.65 -2.37 0.08
C TRP A 16 0.67 -1.22 1.08
N ARG A 17 0.52 0.01 0.58
CA ARG A 17 0.40 1.20 1.42
C ARG A 17 -1.07 1.60 1.57
N ILE A 18 -1.48 1.90 2.80
CA ILE A 18 -2.85 2.33 3.09
C ILE A 18 -2.97 3.84 2.89
N VAL A 19 -3.83 4.25 1.97
CA VAL A 19 -4.18 5.67 1.75
C VAL A 19 -5.17 6.17 2.81
N GLY A 20 -6.10 5.32 3.25
CA GLY A 20 -7.07 5.63 4.27
C GLY A 20 -8.07 4.49 4.50
N VAL A 21 -8.74 4.53 5.64
CA VAL A 21 -9.82 3.62 6.02
C VAL A 21 -11.12 4.43 6.12
N TYR A 22 -12.19 3.91 5.54
CA TYR A 22 -13.46 4.61 5.40
C TYR A 22 -14.60 3.73 5.93
N ALA A 23 -15.58 4.38 6.57
CA ALA A 23 -16.74 3.70 7.15
C ALA A 23 -17.68 3.09 6.10
N ASP A 24 -17.64 3.59 4.86
CA ASP A 24 -18.43 3.07 3.76
C ASP A 24 -17.67 3.13 2.42
N ARG A 25 -18.15 2.35 1.46
CA ARG A 25 -17.54 2.19 0.14
C ARG A 25 -17.62 3.48 -0.69
N ALA A 26 -18.65 4.30 -0.53
CA ALA A 26 -18.81 5.51 -1.32
C ALA A 26 -17.75 6.57 -0.94
N ALA A 27 -17.45 6.70 0.35
CA ALA A 27 -16.37 7.54 0.84
C ALA A 27 -14.99 7.05 0.34
N ALA A 28 -14.76 5.74 0.32
CA ALA A 28 -13.54 5.15 -0.21
C ALA A 28 -13.36 5.42 -1.72
N GLU A 29 -14.41 5.25 -2.52
CA GLU A 29 -14.39 5.54 -3.97
C GLU A 29 -14.13 7.03 -4.24
N ALA A 30 -14.84 7.92 -3.54
CA ALA A 30 -14.62 9.36 -3.66
C ALA A 30 -13.18 9.76 -3.30
N ARG A 31 -12.58 9.10 -2.29
CA ARG A 31 -11.17 9.31 -1.99
C ARG A 31 -10.28 8.78 -3.10
N LYS A 32 -10.50 7.55 -3.56
CA LYS A 32 -9.70 6.90 -4.61
C LYS A 32 -9.63 7.78 -5.85
N GLU A 33 -10.77 8.30 -6.31
CA GLU A 33 -10.82 9.24 -7.44
C GLU A 33 -9.95 10.50 -7.21
N ALA A 34 -9.97 11.06 -6.00
CA ALA A 34 -9.20 12.24 -5.68
C ALA A 34 -7.69 11.96 -5.62
N VAL A 35 -7.26 10.84 -5.02
CA VAL A 35 -5.84 10.53 -4.82
C VAL A 35 -5.14 10.10 -6.10
N ILE A 36 -5.85 9.41 -7.01
CA ILE A 36 -5.30 9.03 -8.33
C ILE A 36 -4.80 10.25 -9.11
N ARG A 37 -5.33 11.46 -8.85
CA ARG A 37 -4.92 12.68 -9.55
C ARG A 37 -3.69 13.38 -8.95
N LEU A 38 -3.20 12.92 -7.79
CA LEU A 38 -2.05 13.54 -7.12
C LEU A 38 -0.75 13.30 -7.91
N PRO A 39 0.25 14.20 -7.80
CA PRO A 39 1.57 13.98 -8.40
C PRO A 39 2.18 12.64 -7.97
N GLY A 40 2.84 11.93 -8.89
CA GLY A 40 3.36 10.58 -8.68
C GLY A 40 2.28 9.50 -8.78
N PHE A 41 1.15 9.67 -8.11
CA PHE A 41 0.02 8.72 -8.16
C PHE A 41 -0.67 8.69 -9.52
N ARG A 42 -0.77 9.84 -10.18
CA ARG A 42 -1.36 9.94 -11.53
C ARG A 42 -0.57 9.22 -12.61
N ASP A 43 0.70 8.92 -12.34
CA ASP A 43 1.56 8.22 -13.28
C ASP A 43 1.28 6.70 -13.23
N GLU A 44 0.64 6.20 -12.15
CA GLU A 44 0.25 4.80 -11.93
C GLU A 44 -1.21 4.67 -11.41
N PRO A 45 -2.22 5.11 -12.18
CA PRO A 45 -3.62 5.22 -11.71
C PRO A 45 -4.30 3.87 -11.42
N HIS A 46 -3.73 2.76 -11.91
CA HIS A 46 -4.28 1.42 -11.75
C HIS A 46 -3.79 0.73 -10.46
N CYS A 47 -2.84 1.31 -9.73
CA CYS A 47 -2.24 0.73 -8.52
C CYS A 47 -3.04 1.05 -7.23
N PHE A 48 -4.35 1.29 -7.34
CA PHE A 48 -5.22 1.63 -6.21
C PHE A 48 -6.37 0.64 -6.09
N ASP A 49 -6.55 0.06 -4.91
CA ASP A 49 -7.64 -0.87 -4.61
C ASP A 49 -8.44 -0.49 -3.36
N ILE A 50 -9.67 -0.99 -3.27
CA ILE A 50 -10.55 -0.83 -2.10
C ILE A 50 -10.93 -2.22 -1.62
N SER A 51 -10.42 -2.59 -0.44
CA SER A 51 -10.77 -3.85 0.23
C SER A 51 -11.66 -3.60 1.44
N PRO A 52 -12.74 -4.38 1.65
CA PRO A 52 -13.51 -4.34 2.90
C PRO A 52 -12.69 -4.86 4.08
N MET A 53 -12.90 -4.27 5.26
CA MET A 53 -12.33 -4.74 6.53
C MET A 53 -13.39 -4.74 7.63
N VAL A 54 -13.19 -5.56 8.65
CA VAL A 54 -14.08 -5.64 9.81
C VAL A 54 -13.53 -4.75 10.92
N ILE A 55 -14.40 -3.93 11.51
CA ILE A 55 -14.04 -3.13 12.69
C ILE A 55 -13.90 -4.05 13.90
N ASP A 56 -12.92 -3.76 14.76
CA ASP A 56 -12.56 -4.55 15.93
C ASP A 56 -12.05 -5.97 15.59
N GLN A 57 -11.40 -6.12 14.43
CA GLN A 57 -10.67 -7.33 14.03
C GLN A 57 -9.16 -7.03 13.95
N ASP A 58 -8.35 -7.91 14.54
CA ASP A 58 -6.89 -7.84 14.46
C ASP A 58 -6.42 -8.39 13.11
N GLU A 59 -5.76 -7.56 12.32
CA GLU A 59 -5.20 -7.96 11.01
C GLU A 59 -3.77 -8.52 11.13
N TRP A 60 -3.04 -8.13 12.17
CA TRP A 60 -1.66 -8.54 12.40
C TRP A 60 -1.52 -9.19 13.77
N VAL A 61 -1.60 -10.52 13.80
CA VAL A 61 -1.60 -11.31 15.05
C VAL A 61 -0.25 -11.94 15.39
N ASP A 62 0.64 -12.08 14.39
CA ASP A 62 1.89 -12.83 14.53
C ASP A 62 3.09 -12.00 15.02
N GLY A 63 2.94 -10.68 15.20
CA GLY A 63 4.05 -9.78 15.53
C GLY A 63 4.98 -9.51 14.33
N TYR A 64 6.06 -8.76 14.51
CA TYR A 64 6.95 -8.36 13.42
C TYR A 64 8.31 -9.04 13.53
N VAL A 65 8.96 -9.28 12.39
CA VAL A 65 10.35 -9.73 12.33
C VAL A 65 11.23 -8.62 11.79
N THR A 66 12.46 -8.53 12.29
CA THR A 66 13.50 -7.65 11.74
C THR A 66 14.34 -8.44 10.75
N VAL A 67 14.31 -8.04 9.47
CA VAL A 67 15.16 -8.63 8.42
C VAL A 67 16.41 -7.76 8.24
N TYR A 68 17.59 -8.34 8.42
CA TYR A 68 18.87 -7.67 8.23
C TYR A 68 19.33 -7.73 6.77
N PRO A 69 20.22 -6.81 6.32
CA PRO A 69 20.75 -6.83 4.94
C PRO A 69 21.49 -8.12 4.55
N ASP A 70 21.95 -8.90 5.53
CA ASP A 70 22.60 -10.20 5.31
C ASP A 70 21.61 -11.38 5.31
N GLY A 71 20.30 -11.10 5.29
CA GLY A 71 19.21 -12.08 5.20
C GLY A 71 18.84 -12.75 6.53
N ARG A 72 19.46 -12.38 7.64
CA ARG A 72 19.06 -12.88 8.97
C ARG A 72 17.73 -12.28 9.39
N GLN A 73 16.90 -13.06 10.09
CA GLN A 73 15.65 -12.60 10.70
C GLN A 73 15.74 -12.69 12.23
N GLN A 74 15.13 -11.73 12.92
CA GLN A 74 14.96 -11.72 14.38
C GLN A 74 13.49 -11.49 14.72
N ASP A 75 12.94 -12.31 15.62
CA ASP A 75 11.63 -12.12 16.25
C ASP A 75 11.69 -11.12 17.41
#